data_AF-V7HQY2-F1
#
_entry.id   AF-V7HQY2-F1
#
_cell.length_a   1.000
_cell.length_b   1.000
_cell.length_c   1.000
_cell.angle_alpha   90.00
_cell.angle_beta   90.00
_cell.angle_gamma   90.00
#
_symmetry.space_group_name_H-M   'P 1'
#
loop_
_entity.id
_entity.type
_entity.pdbx_description
1 polymer ?
#
loop_
_entity_poly.entity_id
_entity_poly.type
_entity_poly.pdbx_seq_one_letter_code
_entity_poly.pdbx_strand_id
1 'polypeptide(L)' 'MIDEFDLSQQRRAMFALQHERRRIAMPISDMELKSGVAMNSFYAWHGGLREPTLGCLVAVAQTLGFDIIMRRRKA' A
#
# COMPACT_ATOMS: atom_id res chain seq x y z
N MET A 1 13.42 11.40 8.22
CA MET A 1 12.87 11.97 6.97
C MET A 1 11.49 11.35 6.82
N ILE A 2 10.43 12.15 6.67
CA ILE A 2 9.08 11.60 6.44
C ILE A 2 8.96 11.42 4.93
N ASP A 3 8.90 10.17 4.47
CA ASP A 3 8.74 9.88 3.04
C ASP A 3 7.27 10.04 2.64
N GLU A 4 6.96 11.05 1.82
CA GLU A 4 5.63 11.27 1.23
C GLU A 4 5.55 10.58 -0.14
N PHE A 5 4.53 9.74 -0.34
CA PHE A 5 4.29 9.03 -1.59
C PHE A 5 2.98 9.46 -2.24
N ASP A 6 3.04 9.80 -3.53
CA ASP A 6 1.85 10.11 -4.32
C ASP A 6 1.16 8.81 -4.79
N LEU A 7 -0.08 8.60 -4.38
CA LEU A 7 -0.88 7.43 -4.75
C LEU A 7 -1.27 7.39 -6.23
N SER A 8 -1.25 8.53 -6.95
CA SER A 8 -1.41 8.54 -8.41
C SER A 8 -0.26 7.82 -9.12
N GLN A 9 0.91 7.73 -8.47
CA GLN A 9 2.04 6.93 -8.90
C GLN A 9 1.96 5.54 -8.28
N GLN A 10 0.89 4.78 -8.60
CA GLN A 10 0.56 3.50 -7.96
C GLN A 10 1.74 2.53 -7.87
N ARG A 11 2.57 2.42 -8.91
CA ARG A 11 3.75 1.55 -8.89
C ARG A 11 4.73 1.95 -7.79
N ARG A 12 5.03 3.24 -7.63
CA ARG A 12 5.92 3.75 -6.57
C ARG A 12 5.29 3.54 -5.20
N ALA A 13 3.98 3.79 -5.07
CA ALA A 13 3.25 3.53 -3.83
C ALA A 13 3.31 2.05 -3.42
N MET A 14 3.07 1.11 -4.35
CA MET A 14 3.15 -0.33 -4.07
C MET A 14 4.56 -0.78 -3.70
N PHE A 15 5.61 -0.23 -4.33
CA PHE A 15 7.00 -0.49 -3.93
C PHE A 15 7.28 -0.01 -2.50
N ALA A 16 6.78 1.17 -2.13
CA ALA A 16 6.91 1.70 -0.78
C ALA A 16 6.21 0.80 0.25
N LEU A 17 4.99 0.35 -0.04
CA LEU A 17 4.25 -0.57 0.83
C LEU A 17 4.98 -1.91 1.01
N GLN A 18 5.47 -2.52 -0.08
CA GLN A 18 6.21 -3.78 0.01
C GLN A 18 7.55 -3.61 0.74
N HIS A 19 8.24 -2.49 0.51
CA HIS A 19 9.46 -2.15 1.24
C HIS A 19 9.19 -2.00 2.73
N GLU A 20 8.15 -1.25 3.10
CA GLU A 20 7.77 -1.03 4.50
C GLU A 20 7.38 -2.33 5.19
N ARG A 21 6.55 -3.16 4.57
CA ARG A 21 6.19 -4.49 5.10
C ARG A 21 7.42 -5.32 5.43
N ARG A 22 8.42 -5.33 4.54
CA ARG A 22 9.70 -6.02 4.76
C ARG A 22 10.52 -5.37 5.86
N ARG A 23 10.57 -4.03 5.91
CA ARG A 23 11.30 -3.26 6.92
C ARG A 23 10.80 -3.53 8.33
N ILE A 24 9.48 -3.61 8.53
CA ILE A 24 8.86 -3.94 9.82
C ILE A 24 8.74 -5.46 10.06
N ALA A 25 9.31 -6.28 9.17
CA ALA A 25 9.27 -7.73 9.20
C ALA A 25 7.84 -8.33 9.34
N MET A 26 6.82 -7.66 8.81
CA MET A 26 5.44 -8.15 8.88
C MET A 26 5.24 -9.34 7.93
N PRO A 27 4.85 -10.52 8.42
CA PRO A 27 4.47 -11.65 7.57
C PRO A 27 3.34 -11.27 6.62
N ILE A 28 3.36 -11.82 5.40
CA ILE A 28 2.32 -11.51 4.41
C ILE A 28 0.93 -11.99 4.87
N SER A 29 0.88 -13.09 5.63
CA SER A 29 -0.33 -13.61 6.27
C SER A 29 -0.92 -12.63 7.29
N ASP A 30 -0.07 -11.95 8.05
CA ASP A 30 -0.49 -10.98 9.06
C ASP A 30 -1.02 -9.71 8.39
N MET A 31 -0.39 -9.28 7.30
CA MET A 31 -0.89 -8.19 6.47
C MET A 31 -2.28 -8.55 5.92
N GLU A 32 -2.45 -9.75 5.38
CA GLU A 32 -3.74 -10.23 4.86
C GLU A 32 -4.82 -10.23 5.95
N LEU A 33 -4.51 -10.80 7.11
CA LEU A 33 -5.43 -10.84 8.26
C LEU A 33 -5.84 -9.44 8.73
N LYS A 34 -4.89 -8.50 8.83
CA LYS A 34 -5.13 -7.15 9.36
C LYS A 34 -5.79 -6.21 8.35
N SER A 35 -5.42 -6.30 7.08
CA SER A 35 -5.94 -5.42 6.02
C SER A 35 -7.19 -5.94 5.32
N GLY A 36 -7.48 -7.25 5.44
CA GLY A 36 -8.50 -7.93 4.64
C GLY A 36 -8.13 -8.09 3.16
N VAL A 37 -6.91 -7.73 2.76
CA VAL A 37 -6.44 -7.88 1.37
C VAL A 37 -5.66 -9.17 1.21
N ALA A 38 -6.17 -10.05 0.34
CA ALA A 38 -5.51 -11.29 0.00
C ALA A 38 -4.08 -11.08 -0.54
N MET A 39 -3.13 -11.92 -0.12
CA MET A 39 -1.72 -11.85 -0.56
C MET A 39 -1.56 -11.84 -2.08
N ASN A 40 -2.40 -12.60 -2.79
CA ASN A 40 -2.36 -12.71 -4.25
C ASN A 40 -2.77 -11.41 -4.93
N SER A 41 -3.68 -10.64 -4.32
CA SER A 41 -4.04 -9.30 -4.80
C SER A 41 -2.89 -8.34 -4.61
N PHE A 42 -2.30 -8.33 -3.41
CA PHE A 42 -1.15 -7.48 -3.09
C PHE A 42 0.06 -7.73 -4.02
N TYR A 43 0.42 -9.00 -4.26
CA TYR A 43 1.50 -9.34 -5.20
C TYR A 43 1.16 -8.99 -6.66
N ALA A 44 -0.09 -9.16 -7.09
CA ALA A 44 -0.50 -8.77 -8.42
C ALA A 44 -0.38 -7.25 -8.64
N TRP A 45 -0.72 -6.44 -7.63
CA TRP A 45 -0.53 -4.98 -7.68
C TRP A 45 0.94 -4.58 -7.68
N HIS A 46 1.74 -5.20 -6.83
CA HIS A 46 3.19 -4.97 -6.80
C HIS A 46 3.87 -5.34 -8.13
N GLY A 47 3.40 -6.40 -8.79
CA GLY A 47 3.86 -6.81 -10.11
C GLY A 47 3.27 -6.02 -11.29
N GLY A 48 2.36 -5.08 -11.04
CA GLY A 48 1.69 -4.30 -12.09
C GLY A 48 0.71 -5.09 -12.96
N LEU A 49 0.27 -6.27 -12.51
CA LEU A 49 -0.68 -7.12 -13.25
C LEU A 49 -2.12 -6.62 -13.12
N ARG A 50 -2.43 -5.93 -12.01
CA ARG A 50 -3.74 -5.36 -11.69
C ARG A 50 -3.55 -4.06 -10.92
N GLU A 51 -4.56 -3.22 -10.91
CA GLU A 51 -4.60 -2.03 -10.06
C GLU A 51 -5.42 -2.30 -8.78
N PRO A 52 -4.99 -1.77 -7.62
CA PRO A 52 -5.81 -1.79 -6.42
C PRO A 52 -6.98 -0.82 -6.54
N THR A 53 -8.11 -1.17 -5.95
CA THR A 53 -9.12 -0.16 -5.62
C THR A 53 -8.56 0.75 -4.51
N LEU A 54 -9.01 2.00 -4.47
CA LEU A 54 -8.54 2.96 -3.46
C LEU A 54 -8.74 2.44 -2.04
N GLY A 55 -9.90 1.84 -1.74
CA GLY A 55 -10.20 1.28 -0.42
C GLY A 55 -9.21 0.20 0.01
N CYS A 56 -8.88 -0.74 -0.90
CA CYS A 56 -7.90 -1.78 -0.59
C CYS A 56 -6.48 -1.23 -0.42
N LEU A 57 -6.09 -0.24 -1.24
CA LEU A 57 -4.79 0.40 -1.12
C LEU A 57 -4.63 1.11 0.23
N VAL A 58 -5.68 1.84 0.65
CA VAL A 58 -5.75 2.52 1.94
C VAL A 58 -5.66 1.52 3.10
N ALA A 59 -6.41 0.42 3.04
CA ALA A 59 -6.40 -0.60 4.08
C ALA A 59 -5.00 -1.21 4.30
N VAL A 60 -4.28 -1.50 3.21
CA VAL A 60 -2.90 -2.00 3.29
C VAL A 60 -1.96 -0.93 3.84
N ALA A 61 -2.05 0.30 3.36
CA ALA A 61 -1.19 1.39 3.82
C ALA A 61 -1.33 1.65 5.33
N GLN A 62 -2.55 1.74 5.83
CA GLN A 62 -2.82 1.92 7.26
C GLN A 62 -2.33 0.72 8.08
N THR A 63 -2.51 -0.51 7.59
CA THR A 63 -2.00 -1.73 8.23
C THR A 63 -0.48 -1.71 8.40
N LEU A 64 0.24 -1.06 7.47
CA LEU A 64 1.69 -0.91 7.48
C LEU A 64 2.17 0.34 8.22
N GLY A 65 1.26 1.12 8.82
CA GLY A 65 1.60 2.28 9.64
C GLY A 65 1.71 3.61 8.86
N PHE A 66 1.22 3.67 7.62
CA PHE A 66 1.12 4.93 6.89
C PHE A 66 -0.15 5.69 7.26
N ASP A 67 -0.01 7.01 7.40
CA ASP A 67 -1.13 7.94 7.39
C ASP A 67 -1.50 8.32 5.96
N ILE A 68 -2.79 8.21 5.62
CA ILE A 68 -3.30 8.61 4.30
C ILE A 68 -3.83 10.04 4.37
N ILE A 69 -3.21 10.92 3.60
CA ILE A 69 -3.61 12.32 3.51
C ILE A 69 -4.26 12.58 2.14
N MET A 70 -5.57 12.81 2.13
CA MET A 70 -6.25 13.32 0.93
C MET A 70 -5.97 14.81 0.78
N ARG A 71 -5.40 15.21 -0.36
CA ARG A 71 -5.18 16.63 -0.68
C ARG A 71 -6.07 17.07 -1.82
N ARG A 72 -6.63 18.28 -1.69
CA ARG A 72 -7.34 18.94 -2.79
C ARG A 72 -6.36 19.22 -3.92
N ARG A 73 -6.71 18.87 -5.16
CA ARG A 73 -5.94 19.28 -6.33
C ARG A 73 -5.91 20.81 -6.38
N LYS A 74 -4.71 21.40 -6.38
CA LYS A 74 -4.56 22.82 -6.71
C LYS A 74 -4.88 22.98 -8.20
N ALA A 75 -5.79 23.91 -8.50
CA ALA A 75 -6.18 24.28 -9.85
C ALA A 75 -4.98 24.84 -10.63
#